data_AF-A0A7W8GFA6-F1
#
_entry.id   AF-A0A7W8GFA6-F1
#
_cell.length_a   1.000
_cell.length_b   1.000
_cell.length_c   1.000
_cell.angle_alpha   90.00
_cell.angle_beta   90.00
_cell.angle_gamma   90.00
#
_symmetry.space_group_name_H-M   'P 1'
#
loop_
_entity.id
_entity.type
_entity.pdbx_description
1 polymer ?
#
loop_
_entity_poly.entity_id
_entity_poly.type
_entity_poly.pdbx_seq_one_letter_code
_entity_poly.pdbx_strand_id
1 'polypeptide(L)'
;MTSSPHLALYLAAVQRCRQHDWAQATTSLQQALESCPPQQLTQSDCATLRTVSDDLVYLGQLLPSPAPILTLLSRLIELERRPV
;
A
#
# COMPACT_ATOMS: atom_id res chain seq x y z
N MET A 1 -4.21 20.17 4.86
CA MET A 1 -4.17 18.85 4.20
C MET A 1 -3.91 17.81 5.28
N THR A 2 -4.95 17.19 5.83
CA THR A 2 -4.79 16.09 6.79
C THR A 2 -4.48 14.83 5.99
N SER A 3 -3.21 14.43 5.94
CA SER A 3 -2.81 13.15 5.36
C SER A 3 -3.53 12.03 6.10
N SER A 4 -4.22 11.16 5.36
CA SER A 4 -4.92 10.00 5.90
C SER A 4 -3.92 9.17 6.73
N PRO A 5 -4.21 8.87 8.02
CA PRO A 5 -3.31 8.07 8.85
C PRO A 5 -3.05 6.69 8.24
N HIS A 6 -4.01 6.20 7.45
CA HIS A 6 -3.93 4.97 6.67
C HIS A 6 -2.87 5.05 5.57
N LEU A 7 -2.90 6.12 4.76
CA LEU A 7 -1.92 6.36 3.70
C LEU A 7 -0.49 6.45 4.25
N ALA A 8 -0.31 7.05 5.42
CA ALA A 8 1.00 7.23 6.04
C ALA A 8 1.72 5.90 6.31
N LEU A 9 0.99 4.84 6.70
CA LEU A 9 1.57 3.52 6.98
C LEU A 9 2.13 2.86 5.72
N TYR A 10 1.38 2.90 4.62
CA TYR A 10 1.83 2.38 3.33
C TYR A 10 3.02 3.16 2.79
N LEU A 11 2.99 4.50 2.88
CA LEU A 11 4.11 5.34 2.44
C LEU A 11 5.37 5.14 3.29
N ALA A 12 5.23 4.87 4.59
CA ALA A 12 6.37 4.53 5.44
C ALA A 12 7.06 3.22 5.01
N ALA A 13 6.28 2.20 4.61
CA ALA A 13 6.82 0.97 4.07
C ALA A 13 7.58 1.20 2.75
N VAL A 14 7.01 2.00 1.85
CA VAL A 14 7.66 2.41 0.58
C VAL A 14 8.94 3.22 0.84
N GLN A 15 8.93 4.11 1.82
CA GLN A 15 10.13 4.89 2.15
C GLN A 15 11.28 3.99 2.60
N ARG A 16 11.01 2.99 3.44
CA ARG A 16 11.99 2.00 3.90
C ARG A 16 12.51 1.14 2.74
N CYS A 17 11.62 0.77 1.81
CA CYS A 17 11.96 0.07 0.57
C CYS A 17 12.97 0.86 -0.27
N ARG A 18 12.73 2.16 -0.46
CA ARG A 18 13.66 3.05 -1.19
C ARG A 18 15.00 3.25 -0.47
N GLN A 19 15.03 3.07 0.83
CA GLN A 19 16.26 3.06 1.64
C GLN A 19 16.98 1.71 1.61
N HIS A 20 16.49 0.74 0.83
CA HIS A 20 17.01 -0.63 0.74
C HIS A 20 16.94 -1.41 2.07
N ASP A 21 16.12 -0.94 3.02
CA ASP A 21 15.85 -1.65 4.27
C ASP A 21 14.68 -2.61 4.06
N TRP A 22 14.92 -3.66 3.27
CA TRP A 22 13.88 -4.57 2.79
C TRP A 22 13.17 -5.30 3.92
N ALA A 23 13.91 -5.75 4.94
CA ALA A 23 13.33 -6.46 6.08
C ALA A 23 12.33 -5.57 6.82
N GLN A 24 12.73 -4.33 7.15
CA GLN A 24 11.84 -3.39 7.81
C GLN A 24 10.71 -2.91 6.89
N ALA A 25 10.95 -2.76 5.59
CA ALA A 25 9.94 -2.37 4.62
C ALA A 25 8.83 -3.42 4.52
N THR A 26 9.19 -4.71 4.45
CA THR A 26 8.22 -5.82 4.42
C THR A 26 7.44 -5.91 5.73
N THR A 27 8.10 -5.77 6.90
CA THR A 27 7.39 -5.70 8.18
C THR A 27 6.44 -4.52 8.26
N SER A 28 6.86 -3.33 7.82
CA SER A 28 6.00 -2.15 7.80
C SER A 28 4.83 -2.30 6.84
N LEU A 29 5.03 -2.94 5.68
CA LEU A 29 3.93 -3.21 4.73
C LEU A 29 2.92 -4.18 5.35
N GLN A 30 3.38 -5.24 6.01
CA GLN A 30 2.51 -6.18 6.70
C GLN A 30 1.70 -5.48 7.80
N GLN A 31 2.34 -4.66 8.63
CA GLN A 31 1.67 -3.85 9.64
C GLN A 31 0.64 -2.88 9.05
N ALA A 32 0.95 -2.27 7.89
CA ALA A 32 0.02 -1.39 7.19
C ALA A 32 -1.22 -2.14 6.72
N LEU A 33 -1.05 -3.33 6.15
CA LEU A 33 -2.14 -4.19 5.67
C LEU A 33 -3.03 -4.73 6.80
N GLU A 34 -2.44 -5.03 7.96
CA GLU A 34 -3.15 -5.50 9.15
C GLU A 34 -3.89 -4.36 9.87
N SER A 35 -3.23 -3.22 10.05
CA SER A 35 -3.79 -2.06 10.78
C SER A 35 -4.78 -1.26 9.94
N CYS A 36 -4.58 -1.26 8.62
CA CYS A 36 -5.45 -0.59 7.67
C CYS A 36 -5.70 -1.50 6.46
N PRO A 37 -6.76 -2.32 6.52
CA PRO A 37 -7.13 -3.16 5.40
C PRO A 37 -7.43 -2.29 4.16
N PRO A 38 -7.00 -2.69 2.96
CA PRO A 38 -7.12 -1.88 1.74
C PRO A 38 -8.53 -1.34 1.45
N GLN A 39 -9.58 -2.04 1.91
CA GLN A 39 -10.98 -1.65 1.77
C GLN A 39 -11.30 -0.29 2.41
N GLN A 40 -10.53 0.13 3.41
CA GLN A 40 -10.70 1.41 4.11
C GLN A 40 -10.01 2.59 3.39
N LEU A 41 -9.21 2.33 2.35
CA LEU A 41 -8.56 3.38 1.60
C LEU A 41 -9.58 4.21 0.81
N THR A 42 -9.43 5.53 0.91
CA THR A 42 -10.23 6.48 0.13
C THR A 42 -9.71 6.59 -1.30
N GLN A 43 -10.50 7.19 -2.21
CA GLN A 43 -10.07 7.42 -3.58
C GLN A 43 -8.79 8.28 -3.66
N SER A 44 -8.64 9.28 -2.78
CA SER A 44 -7.43 10.10 -2.70
C SER A 44 -6.21 9.33 -2.21
N ASP A 45 -6.39 8.40 -1.27
CA ASP A 45 -5.30 7.55 -0.79
C ASP A 45 -4.82 6.64 -1.91
N CYS A 46 -5.75 6.03 -2.64
CA CYS A 46 -5.44 5.16 -3.77
C CYS A 46 -4.76 5.91 -4.93
N ALA A 47 -5.16 7.15 -5.22
CA ALA A 47 -4.48 7.98 -6.20
C ALA A 47 -3.01 8.22 -5.83
N THR A 48 -2.72 8.42 -4.54
CA THR A 48 -1.34 8.59 -4.05
C THR A 48 -0.58 7.26 -4.13
N LEU A 49 -1.16 6.16 -3.64
CA LEU A 49 -0.52 4.85 -3.62
C LEU A 49 -0.19 4.30 -5.02
N ARG A 50 -0.92 4.72 -6.05
CA ARG A 50 -0.58 4.41 -7.45
C ARG A 50 0.79 4.92 -7.88
N THR A 51 1.20 6.10 -7.40
CA THR A 51 2.52 6.65 -7.76
C THR A 51 3.68 5.83 -7.22
N VAL A 52 3.39 4.92 -6.29
CA VAL A 52 4.34 4.04 -5.62
C VAL A 52 3.92 2.57 -5.71
N SER A 53 3.07 2.21 -6.68
CA SER A 53 2.53 0.86 -6.81
C SER A 53 3.61 -0.17 -7.06
N ASP A 54 4.64 0.18 -7.83
CA ASP A 54 5.72 -0.76 -8.16
C ASP A 54 6.53 -1.14 -6.92
N ASP A 55 6.81 -0.17 -6.05
CA ASP A 55 7.45 -0.40 -4.75
C ASP A 55 6.58 -1.34 -3.89
N LEU A 56 5.26 -1.12 -3.85
CA LEU A 56 4.32 -1.95 -3.11
C LEU A 56 4.20 -3.37 -3.68
N VAL A 57 4.16 -3.52 -5.01
CA VAL A 57 4.15 -4.82 -5.68
C VAL A 57 5.42 -5.59 -5.35
N TYR A 58 6.57 -4.93 -5.46
CA TYR A 58 7.87 -5.53 -5.15
C TYR A 58 7.92 -6.02 -3.70
N LEU A 59 7.59 -5.17 -2.73
CA LEU A 59 7.52 -5.57 -1.32
C LEU A 59 6.49 -6.67 -1.07
N GLY A 60 5.36 -6.63 -1.79
CA GLY A 60 4.31 -7.62 -1.69
C GLY A 60 4.73 -9.03 -2.12
N GLN A 61 5.72 -9.15 -3.01
CA GLN A 61 6.32 -10.44 -3.39
C GLN A 61 7.16 -11.05 -2.26
N LEU A 62 7.63 -10.22 -1.33
CA LEU A 62 8.42 -10.65 -0.17
C LEU A 62 7.55 -11.03 1.03
N LEU A 63 6.23 -10.82 0.96
CA LEU A 63 5.31 -11.19 2.02
C LEU A 63 5.14 -12.72 2.09
N PRO A 64 4.84 -13.28 3.28
CA PRO A 64 4.58 -14.71 3.44
C PRO A 64 3.38 -15.22 2.62
N SER A 65 2.46 -14.31 2.25
CA SER A 65 1.31 -14.58 1.41
C SER A 65 1.08 -13.42 0.45
N PRO A 66 0.81 -13.67 -0.84
CA PRO A 66 0.51 -12.61 -1.80
C PRO A 66 -0.93 -12.09 -1.70
N ALA A 67 -1.82 -12.78 -0.98
CA ALA A 67 -3.25 -12.40 -0.91
C ALA A 67 -3.49 -10.95 -0.42
N PRO A 68 -2.79 -10.44 0.60
CA PRO A 68 -2.95 -9.05 1.06
C PRO A 68 -2.56 -8.02 -0.01
N ILE A 69 -1.44 -8.22 -0.72
CA ILE A 69 -1.03 -7.28 -1.76
C ILE A 69 -1.97 -7.33 -2.97
N LEU A 70 -2.44 -8.51 -3.35
CA LEU A 70 -3.45 -8.65 -4.42
C LEU A 70 -4.76 -7.94 -4.07
N THR A 71 -5.15 -7.96 -2.78
CA THR A 71 -6.31 -7.22 -2.29
C THR A 71 -6.09 -5.71 -2.42
N LEU A 72 -4.90 -5.22 -2.07
CA LEU A 72 -4.54 -3.81 -2.25
C LEU A 72 -4.60 -3.40 -3.73
N LEU A 73 -3.96 -4.16 -4.62
CA LEU A 73 -3.93 -3.89 -6.05
C LEU A 73 -5.34 -3.93 -6.67
N SER A 74 -6.15 -4.91 -6.30
CA SER A 74 -7.54 -5.01 -6.74
C SER A 74 -8.31 -3.75 -6.35
N ARG A 75 -8.12 -3.27 -5.11
CA ARG A 75 -8.75 -2.05 -4.63
C ARG A 75 -8.29 -0.79 -5.38
N LEU A 76 -6.99 -0.70 -5.69
CA LEU A 76 -6.42 0.40 -6.49
C LEU A 76 -6.97 0.43 -7.93
N ILE A 77 -7.36 -0.72 -8.48
CA ILE A 77 -7.98 -0.83 -9.81
C ILE A 77 -9.48 -0.52 -9.76
N GLU A 78 -10.20 -1.04 -8.75
CA GLU A 78 -11.64 -0.79 -8.58
C GLU A 78 -11.98 0.70 -8.50
N LEU A 79 -11.17 1.47 -7.76
CA LEU A 79 -11.42 2.89 -7.54
C LEU A 79 -11.07 3.77 -8.75
N GLU A 80 -10.32 3.26 -9.73
CA GLU A 80 -10.10 3.94 -11.02
C GLU A 80 -11.30 3.81 -11.95
N ARG A 81 -11.99 2.67 -11.90
CA ARG A 81 -13.10 2.38 -12.82
C ARG A 81 -14.41 3.03 -12.44
N ARG A 82 -14.48 3.79 -11.33
CA ARG A 82 -15.66 4.56 -10.97
C ARG A 82 -15.59 5.93 -11.64
N PRO A 83 -16.36 6.18 -12.72
CA PRO A 83 -16.52 7.53 -13.25
C PRO A 83 -17.19 8.39 -12.17
N VAL A 84 -16.63 9.58 -11.95
CA VAL A 84 -17.28 10.68 -11.22
C VAL A 84 -18.44 11.19 -12.05
#